data_AF-A0A1V5NV05-F1
#
_entry.id   AF-A0A1V5NV05-F1
#
_cell.length_a   1.000
_cell.length_b   1.000
_cell.length_c   1.000
_cell.angle_alpha   90.00
_cell.angle_beta   90.00
_cell.angle_gamma   90.00
#
_symmetry.space_group_name_H-M   'P 1'
#
loop_
_entity.id
_entity.type
_entity.pdbx_description
1 polymer ?
#
loop_
_entity_poly.entity_id
_entity_poly.type
_entity_poly.pdbx_seq_one_letter_code
_entity_poly.pdbx_strand_id
1 'polypeptide(L)'
;MTYKETDFPGLLRHLKTVATEESDPFLLKQIVLQLVKLYDEVPVYPGIVNMCLGKVVKTVPAADVEVGQKIHVKNREDCYMGTVASKDEDGVTLKHVRQIMSEDELDLEFREMEKVSVINDKALDELWPSLVFPKEKGI
;
A
#
# COMPACT_ATOMS: atom_id res chain seq x y z
N MET A 1 -29.80 11.51 7.03
CA MET A 1 -28.37 11.26 7.27
C MET A 1 -27.72 11.10 5.93
N THR A 2 -26.81 12.00 5.56
CA THR A 2 -26.26 12.06 4.21
C THR A 2 -25.10 11.11 4.06
N TYR A 3 -25.24 10.23 3.07
CA TYR A 3 -24.26 9.42 2.35
C TYR A 3 -22.75 9.80 2.44
N LYS A 4 -22.42 11.09 2.52
CA LYS A 4 -21.04 11.60 2.60
C LYS A 4 -20.40 11.49 3.99
N GLU A 5 -21.16 11.35 5.05
CA GLU A 5 -20.65 11.54 6.42
C GLU A 5 -20.07 10.26 7.07
N THR A 6 -20.42 9.06 6.59
CA THR A 6 -20.00 7.79 7.21
C THR A 6 -19.05 6.95 6.36
N ASP A 7 -19.21 6.98 5.03
CA ASP A 7 -18.56 6.01 4.16
C ASP A 7 -17.10 6.38 3.87
N PHE A 8 -16.83 7.67 3.70
CA PHE A 8 -15.48 8.17 3.46
C PHE A 8 -14.57 8.06 4.70
N PRO A 9 -15.03 8.40 5.92
CA PRO A 9 -14.28 8.08 7.14
C PRO A 9 -14.02 6.57 7.30
N GLY A 10 -14.95 5.71 6.89
CA GLY A 10 -14.75 4.26 6.86
C GLY A 10 -13.60 3.83 5.95
N LEU A 11 -13.57 4.38 4.73
CA LEU A 11 -12.50 4.14 3.76
C LEU A 11 -11.13 4.60 4.28
N LEU A 12 -11.08 5.78 4.90
CA LEU A 12 -9.85 6.31 5.51
C LEU A 12 -9.35 5.46 6.67
N ARG A 13 -10.25 4.94 7.51
CA ARG A 13 -9.89 3.99 8.57
C ARG A 13 -9.28 2.72 7.99
N HIS A 14 -9.89 2.16 6.95
CA HIS A 14 -9.36 0.97 6.28
C HIS A 14 -7.95 1.21 5.72
N LEU A 15 -7.73 2.33 5.01
CA LEU A 15 -6.41 2.72 4.53
C LEU A 15 -5.39 2.87 5.67
N LYS A 16 -5.79 3.47 6.78
CA LYS A 16 -4.91 3.62 7.95
C LYS A 16 -4.53 2.26 8.53
N THR A 17 -5.48 1.35 8.67
CA THR A 17 -5.22 -0.02 9.13
C THR A 17 -4.23 -0.72 8.21
N VAL A 18 -4.48 -0.73 6.90
CA VAL A 18 -3.59 -1.33 5.91
C VAL A 18 -2.20 -0.70 5.95
N ALA A 19 -2.09 0.63 5.99
CA ALA A 19 -0.80 1.31 6.04
C ALA A 19 -0.01 1.10 7.35
N THR A 20 -0.68 0.67 8.42
CA THR A 20 -0.04 0.38 9.71
C THR A 20 0.36 -1.09 9.83
N GLU A 21 -0.47 -1.99 9.30
CA GLU A 21 -0.28 -3.45 9.41
C GLU A 21 0.58 -4.01 8.27
N GLU A 22 0.50 -3.42 7.07
CA GLU A 22 1.29 -3.84 5.92
C GLU A 22 2.66 -3.17 5.94
N SER A 23 3.71 -3.99 6.00
CA SER A 23 5.11 -3.54 6.01
C SER A 23 5.70 -3.47 4.60
N ASP A 24 5.09 -4.13 3.61
CA ASP A 24 5.55 -4.07 2.22
C ASP A 24 5.00 -2.83 1.49
N PRO A 25 5.86 -1.85 1.12
CA PRO A 25 5.43 -0.69 0.36
C PRO A 25 4.96 -1.03 -1.06
N PHE A 26 5.33 -2.17 -1.65
CA PHE A 26 4.79 -2.58 -2.95
C PHE A 26 3.33 -3.02 -2.85
N LEU A 27 3.00 -3.86 -1.87
CA LEU A 27 1.63 -4.28 -1.63
C LEU A 27 0.75 -3.08 -1.26
N LEU A 28 1.22 -2.20 -0.38
CA LEU A 28 0.52 -0.94 -0.07
C LEU A 28 0.25 -0.11 -1.32
N LYS A 29 1.25 0.07 -2.20
CA LYS A 29 1.08 0.76 -3.47
C LYS A 29 0.03 0.10 -4.36
N GLN A 30 -0.01 -1.23 -4.43
CA GLN A 30 -1.03 -1.94 -5.22
C GLN A 30 -2.43 -1.72 -4.67
N ILE A 31 -2.60 -1.79 -3.35
CA ILE A 31 -3.88 -1.54 -2.69
C ILE A 31 -4.37 -0.12 -2.99
N VAL A 32 -3.50 0.89 -2.86
CA VAL A 32 -3.84 2.28 -3.18
C VAL A 32 -4.22 2.46 -4.66
N LEU A 33 -3.47 1.85 -5.59
CA LEU A 33 -3.81 1.91 -7.02
C LEU A 33 -5.16 1.27 -7.33
N GLN A 34 -5.48 0.14 -6.68
CA GLN A 34 -6.78 -0.51 -6.83
C GLN A 34 -7.91 0.28 -6.18
N LEU A 35 -7.64 0.95 -5.05
CA LEU A 35 -8.58 1.89 -4.44
C LEU A 35 -8.94 3.01 -5.42
N VAL A 36 -7.93 3.65 -6.03
CA VAL A 36 -8.15 4.73 -7.00
C VAL A 36 -8.97 4.21 -8.18
N LYS A 37 -8.62 3.05 -8.73
CA LYS A 37 -9.37 2.42 -9.83
C LYS A 37 -10.84 2.18 -9.47
N LEU A 38 -11.10 1.57 -8.30
CA LEU A 38 -12.46 1.29 -7.84
C LEU A 38 -13.26 2.57 -7.60
N TYR A 39 -12.59 3.61 -7.07
CA TYR A 39 -13.20 4.92 -6.86
C TYR A 39 -13.53 5.61 -8.20
N ASP A 40 -12.66 5.50 -9.21
CA ASP A 40 -12.93 6.04 -10.54
C ASP A 40 -14.11 5.33 -11.23
N GLU A 41 -14.27 4.02 -11.01
CA GLU A 41 -15.40 3.24 -11.53
C GLU A 41 -16.72 3.57 -10.80
N VAL A 42 -16.66 3.85 -9.50
CA VAL A 42 -17.85 4.08 -8.66
C VAL A 42 -17.65 5.26 -7.69
N PRO A 43 -17.48 6.50 -8.20
CA PRO A 43 -17.03 7.66 -7.40
C PRO A 43 -18.07 8.15 -6.40
N VAL A 44 -19.34 7.95 -6.74
CA VAL A 44 -20.47 8.27 -5.86
C VAL A 44 -20.70 7.13 -4.88
N TYR A 45 -19.90 6.05 -4.84
CA TYR A 45 -20.09 4.98 -3.85
C TYR A 45 -18.86 4.50 -3.07
N PRO A 46 -18.34 5.31 -2.12
CA PRO A 46 -17.23 4.91 -1.24
C PRO A 46 -17.53 3.65 -0.40
N GLY A 47 -18.78 3.42 0.00
CA GLY A 47 -19.15 2.20 0.72
C GLY A 47 -18.95 0.93 -0.13
N ILE A 48 -19.28 0.98 -1.42
CA ILE A 48 -19.04 -0.13 -2.37
C ILE A 48 -17.54 -0.32 -2.57
N VAL A 49 -16.78 0.77 -2.73
CA VAL A 49 -15.31 0.72 -2.83
C VAL A 49 -14.71 0.03 -1.60
N ASN A 50 -15.15 0.41 -0.40
CA ASN A 50 -14.69 -0.20 0.85
C ASN A 50 -14.99 -1.71 0.93
N MET A 51 -16.18 -2.13 0.49
CA MET A 51 -16.53 -3.57 0.43
C MET A 51 -15.65 -4.34 -0.56
N CYS A 52 -15.28 -3.73 -1.69
CA CYS A 52 -14.43 -4.34 -2.70
C CYS A 52 -12.96 -4.41 -2.27
N LEU A 53 -12.47 -3.42 -1.51
CA LEU A 53 -11.07 -3.38 -1.06
C LEU A 53 -10.65 -4.60 -0.25
N GLY A 54 -11.52 -5.11 0.62
CA GLY A 54 -11.26 -6.34 1.37
C GLY A 54 -11.07 -7.60 0.50
N LYS A 55 -11.36 -7.51 -0.81
CA LYS A 55 -11.15 -8.59 -1.79
C LYS A 55 -10.05 -8.30 -2.80
N VAL A 56 -9.44 -7.11 -2.76
CA VAL A 56 -8.38 -6.71 -3.71
C VAL A 56 -7.12 -7.55 -3.49
N VAL A 57 -6.79 -7.81 -2.22
CA VAL A 57 -5.70 -8.70 -1.82
C VAL A 57 -6.30 -9.86 -1.05
N LYS A 58 -5.95 -11.07 -1.45
CA LYS A 58 -6.28 -12.29 -0.72
C LYS A 58 -5.03 -13.12 -0.54
N THR A 59 -4.86 -13.67 0.65
CA THR A 59 -3.84 -14.69 0.88
C THR A 59 -4.37 -16.02 0.36
N VAL A 60 -3.59 -16.67 -0.50
CA VAL A 60 -3.87 -18.00 -1.03
C VAL A 60 -2.70 -18.93 -0.72
N PRO A 61 -2.93 -20.25 -0.59
CA PRO A 61 -1.85 -21.23 -0.57
C PRO A 61 -0.96 -21.07 -1.81
N ALA A 62 0.36 -21.28 -1.65
CA ALA A 62 1.30 -21.21 -2.78
C ALA A 62 0.92 -22.20 -3.90
N ALA A 63 0.35 -23.35 -3.54
CA ALA A 63 -0.16 -24.35 -4.47
C ALA A 63 -1.34 -23.87 -5.32
N ASP A 64 -2.05 -22.80 -4.94
CA ASP A 64 -3.22 -22.29 -5.66
C ASP A 64 -2.87 -21.11 -6.58
N VAL A 65 -1.61 -20.70 -6.62
CA VAL A 65 -1.14 -19.65 -7.53
C VAL A 65 -1.21 -20.14 -8.98
N GLU A 66 -1.73 -19.30 -9.88
CA GLU A 66 -1.88 -19.61 -11.30
C GLU A 66 -0.94 -18.79 -12.18
N VAL A 67 -0.59 -19.33 -13.36
CA VAL A 67 0.20 -18.61 -14.37
C VAL A 67 -0.56 -17.38 -14.87
N GLY A 68 0.14 -16.25 -14.99
CA GLY A 68 -0.43 -14.97 -15.37
C GLY A 68 -0.95 -14.12 -14.20
N GLN A 69 -1.04 -14.68 -13.00
CA GLN A 69 -1.42 -13.91 -11.82
C GLN A 69 -0.29 -13.01 -11.35
N LYS A 70 -0.65 -11.79 -10.93
CA LYS A 70 0.25 -10.92 -10.19
C LYS A 70 0.22 -11.32 -8.72
N ILE A 71 1.38 -11.67 -8.18
CA ILE A 71 1.50 -12.12 -6.80
C ILE A 71 2.51 -11.27 -6.02
N HIS A 72 2.32 -11.30 -4.71
CA HIS A 72 3.29 -10.83 -3.72
C HIS A 72 3.71 -12.04 -2.87
N VAL A 73 5.01 -12.20 -2.65
CA VAL A 73 5.61 -13.29 -1.88
C VAL A 73 6.54 -12.67 -0.85
N LYS A 74 6.26 -12.91 0.43
CA LYS A 74 7.16 -12.58 1.54
C LYS A 74 7.89 -13.85 1.96
N ASN A 75 9.20 -13.89 1.78
CA ASN A 75 10.04 -14.86 2.47
C ASN A 75 10.58 -14.20 3.77
N ARG A 76 11.37 -14.90 4.57
CA ARG A 76 11.76 -14.42 5.92
C ARG A 76 12.38 -13.02 5.95
N GLU A 77 13.12 -12.63 4.92
CA GLU A 77 13.93 -11.40 4.89
C GLU A 77 13.57 -10.47 3.71
N ASP A 78 13.02 -11.03 2.63
CA ASP A 78 12.71 -10.32 1.39
C ASP A 78 11.22 -10.33 1.06
N CYS A 79 10.80 -9.28 0.35
CA CYS A 79 9.51 -9.21 -0.32
C CYS A 79 9.70 -9.16 -1.84
N TYR A 80 9.00 -10.04 -2.55
CA TYR A 80 9.01 -10.12 -4.01
C TYR A 80 7.62 -9.83 -4.57
N MET A 81 7.55 -8.99 -5.59
CA MET A 81 6.34 -8.75 -6.37
C MET A 81 6.62 -9.04 -7.84
N GLY A 82 5.76 -9.82 -8.49
CA GLY A 82 5.92 -10.17 -9.89
C GLY A 82 4.69 -10.81 -10.50
N THR A 83 4.77 -11.15 -11.78
CA THR A 83 3.75 -11.92 -12.48
C THR A 83 4.23 -13.34 -12.70
N VAL A 84 3.40 -14.34 -12.37
CA VAL A 84 3.75 -15.75 -12.50
C VAL A 84 3.91 -16.10 -13.98
N ALA A 85 5.10 -16.48 -14.37
CA ALA A 85 5.46 -16.82 -15.73
C ALA A 85 5.31 -18.31 -16.03
N SER A 86 5.69 -19.14 -15.07
CA SER A 86 5.60 -20.59 -15.10
C SER A 86 5.53 -21.12 -13.66
N LYS A 87 5.03 -22.35 -13.53
CA LYS A 87 4.88 -23.06 -12.26
C LYS A 87 5.17 -24.54 -12.51
N ASP A 88 5.89 -25.16 -11.58
CA ASP A 88 6.21 -26.59 -11.57
C ASP A 88 6.00 -27.16 -10.15
N GLU A 89 6.51 -28.36 -9.89
CA GLU A 89 6.39 -29.04 -8.60
C GLU A 89 7.25 -28.38 -7.50
N ASP A 90 8.33 -27.68 -7.88
CA ASP A 90 9.29 -27.08 -6.95
C ASP A 90 8.97 -25.61 -6.64
N GLY A 91 8.25 -24.90 -7.53
CA GLY A 91 7.83 -23.54 -7.27
C GLY A 91 7.27 -22.76 -8.46
N VAL A 92 7.52 -21.44 -8.45
CA VAL A 92 7.05 -20.50 -9.47
C VAL A 92 8.19 -19.64 -9.98
N THR A 93 8.19 -19.34 -11.27
CA THR A 93 9.07 -18.32 -11.86
C THR A 93 8.29 -17.03 -12.04
N LEU A 94 8.86 -15.91 -11.61
CA LEU A 94 8.24 -14.59 -11.74
C LEU A 94 8.90 -13.77 -12.87
N LYS A 95 8.07 -13.04 -13.63
CA LYS A 95 8.50 -12.00 -14.58
C LYS A 95 8.21 -10.62 -14.02
N HIS A 96 8.99 -9.63 -14.47
CA HIS A 96 8.92 -8.23 -14.03
C HIS A 96 9.00 -8.08 -12.50
N VAL A 97 9.96 -8.79 -11.92
CA VAL A 97 10.14 -8.88 -10.47
C VAL A 97 10.63 -7.56 -9.90
N ARG A 98 10.05 -7.17 -8.78
CA ARG A 98 10.59 -6.16 -7.89
C ARG A 98 10.87 -6.82 -6.55
N GLN A 99 12.02 -6.51 -5.96
CA GLN A 99 12.45 -7.01 -4.67
C GLN A 99 12.64 -5.83 -3.72
N ILE A 100 12.24 -6.02 -2.47
CA ILE A 100 12.62 -5.17 -1.34
C ILE A 100 13.36 -6.05 -0.36
N MET A 101 14.52 -5.56 0.04
CA MET A 101 15.27 -6.06 1.18
C MET A 101 14.97 -5.15 2.38
N SER A 102 14.72 -5.75 3.54
CA SER A 102 14.51 -5.00 4.78
C SER A 102 15.79 -5.07 5.60
N GLU A 103 16.52 -3.97 5.65
CA GLU A 103 17.72 -3.81 6.49
C GLU A 103 17.48 -2.67 7.48
N ASP A 104 17.88 -2.87 8.74
CA ASP A 104 17.67 -1.87 9.81
C ASP A 104 18.57 -0.64 9.61
N GLU A 105 19.81 -0.87 9.17
CA GLU A 105 20.80 0.18 8.88
C GLU A 105 21.53 -0.18 7.57
N LEU A 106 21.66 0.81 6.68
CA LEU A 106 22.39 0.69 5.42
C LEU A 106 23.22 1.95 5.20
N ASP A 107 24.53 1.77 5.08
CA ASP A 107 25.44 2.85 4.70
C ASP A 107 25.38 3.07 3.18
N LEU A 108 25.02 4.28 2.77
CA LEU A 108 24.96 4.69 1.36
C LEU A 108 25.93 5.84 1.11
N GLU A 109 26.73 5.75 0.06
CA GLU A 109 27.59 6.83 -0.37
C GLU A 109 26.80 7.84 -1.22
N PHE A 110 27.16 9.13 -1.14
CA PHE A 110 26.49 10.18 -1.93
C PHE A 110 26.50 9.92 -3.45
N ARG A 111 27.52 9.21 -3.96
CA ARG A 111 27.62 8.85 -5.38
C ARG A 111 26.54 7.85 -5.84
N GLU A 112 25.95 7.10 -4.91
CA GLU A 112 24.91 6.09 -5.17
C GLU A 112 23.50 6.72 -5.16
N MET A 113 23.39 7.97 -4.70
CA MET A 113 22.11 8.68 -4.54
C MET A 113 21.70 9.42 -5.83
N GLU A 114 21.18 8.69 -6.82
CA GLU A 114 20.74 9.30 -8.09
C GLU A 114 19.53 10.23 -7.94
N LYS A 115 18.59 9.88 -7.06
CA LYS A 115 17.37 10.66 -6.80
C LYS A 115 16.96 10.53 -5.34
N VAL A 116 16.98 11.65 -4.62
CA VAL A 116 16.57 11.73 -3.21
C VAL A 116 15.25 12.49 -3.10
N SER A 117 14.31 11.96 -2.34
CA SER A 117 13.04 12.62 -2.00
C SER A 117 12.92 12.73 -0.49
N VAL A 118 12.52 13.90 0.01
CA VAL A 118 12.36 14.16 1.44
C VAL A 118 10.87 14.17 1.78
N ILE A 119 10.49 13.46 2.84
CA ILE A 119 9.12 13.48 3.37
C ILE A 119 8.98 14.73 4.25
N ASN A 120 8.05 15.61 3.89
CA ASN A 120 7.76 16.83 4.65
C ASN A 120 6.55 16.63 5.56
N ASP A 121 6.80 16.25 6.81
CA ASP A 121 5.74 16.09 7.82
C ASP A 121 5.11 17.42 8.28
N LYS A 122 5.67 18.56 7.87
CA LYS A 122 5.22 19.92 8.23
C LYS A 122 4.47 20.62 7.10
N ALA A 123 4.11 19.90 6.04
CA ALA A 123 3.45 20.49 4.87
C ALA A 123 2.17 21.28 5.22
N LEU A 124 1.42 20.86 6.25
CA LEU A 124 0.24 21.60 6.72
C LEU A 124 0.62 22.91 7.41
N ASP A 125 1.66 22.90 8.26
CA ASP A 125 2.15 24.09 8.97
C ASP A 125 2.68 25.15 7.99
N GLU A 126 3.35 24.70 6.92
CA GLU A 126 3.93 25.58 5.90
C GLU A 126 2.86 26.21 5.00
N LEU A 127 1.90 25.40 4.53
CA LEU A 127 0.89 25.86 3.56
C LEU A 127 -0.30 26.56 4.22
N TRP A 128 -0.69 26.11 5.41
CA TRP A 128 -1.86 26.59 6.13
C TRP A 128 -1.57 26.79 7.62
N PRO A 129 -0.64 27.70 7.98
CA PRO A 129 -0.25 27.91 9.37
C PRO A 129 -1.43 28.30 10.27
N SER A 130 -2.45 28.97 9.72
CA SER A 130 -3.66 29.37 10.46
C SER A 130 -4.64 28.21 10.76
N LEU A 131 -4.45 27.04 10.13
CA LEU A 131 -5.26 25.83 10.37
C LEU A 131 -4.58 24.87 11.35
N VAL A 132 -3.39 25.22 11.84
CA VAL A 132 -2.68 24.48 12.88
C VAL A 132 -3.20 24.95 14.23
N PHE A 133 -4.10 24.18 14.80
CA PHE A 133 -4.61 24.46 16.14
C PHE A 133 -3.62 23.93 17.18
N PRO A 134 -3.16 24.76 18.13
CA PRO A 134 -2.38 24.28 19.26
C PRO A 134 -3.15 23.16 19.94
N LYS A 135 -2.54 21.98 20.12
CA LYS A 135 -3.10 20.97 21.01
C LYS A 135 -3.05 21.58 22.41
N GLU A 136 -4.21 22.01 22.93
CA GLU A 136 -4.32 22.39 24.33
C GLU A 136 -3.69 21.26 25.15
N LYS A 137 -2.70 21.60 25.97
CA LYS A 137 -2.21 20.68 27.00
C LYS A 137 -3.42 20.35 27.85
N GLY A 138 -3.91 19.12 27.73
CA GLY A 138 -5.01 18.63 28.54
C GLY A 138 -4.76 18.96 30.00
N ILE A 139 -5.81 19.49 30.64
CA ILE A 139 -5.97 19.48 32.09
C ILE A 139 -6.04 18.02 32.55
#